data_AF-A0A4P7W9N9-F1
#
_entry.id   AF-A0A4P7W9N9-F1
#
_cell.length_a   1.000
_cell.length_b   1.000
_cell.length_c   1.000
_cell.angle_alpha   90.00
_cell.angle_beta   90.00
_cell.angle_gamma   90.00
#
_symmetry.space_group_name_H-M   'P 1'
#
loop_
_entity.id
_entity.type
_entity.pdbx_description
1 polymer ?
#
loop_
_entity_poly.entity_id
_entity_poly.type
_entity_poly.pdbx_seq_one_letter_code
_entity_poly.pdbx_strand_id
1 'polypeptide(L)'
;MIMNKQKWKERFPKLVNLLGCQFCQDFFLYGTTIEELTHDYVSRSGQESATRVISEINQLISLMEKGEVNPDQFLEEIREETIPNYDHLSTLEYFEAIQEALEKNFQEIYRK
;
A
#
# COMPACT_ATOMS: atom_id res chain seq x y z
N MET A 1 -13.39 -13.87 -10.02
CA MET A 1 -12.16 -14.28 -9.32
C MET A 1 -12.13 -13.55 -7.98
N ILE A 2 -12.49 -14.21 -6.87
CA ILE A 2 -12.55 -13.59 -5.51
C ILE A 2 -11.58 -14.31 -4.54
N MET A 3 -10.98 -15.44 -4.95
CA MET A 3 -10.17 -16.30 -4.08
C MET A 3 -8.79 -15.73 -3.70
N ASN A 4 -8.19 -14.88 -4.52
CA ASN A 4 -6.79 -14.46 -4.30
C ASN A 4 -6.65 -13.26 -3.36
N LYS A 5 -7.61 -12.33 -3.33
CA LYS A 5 -7.62 -11.21 -2.38
C LYS A 5 -7.67 -11.67 -0.92
N GLN A 6 -8.44 -12.72 -0.63
CA GLN A 6 -8.55 -13.28 0.72
C GLN A 6 -7.21 -13.84 1.21
N LYS A 7 -6.47 -14.56 0.36
CA LYS A 7 -5.11 -15.03 0.64
C LYS A 7 -4.16 -13.86 0.99
N TRP A 8 -4.23 -12.76 0.23
CA TRP A 8 -3.42 -11.58 0.53
C TRP A 8 -3.86 -10.86 1.80
N LYS A 9 -5.16 -10.85 2.10
CA LYS A 9 -5.69 -10.30 3.34
C LYS A 9 -5.24 -11.11 4.56
N GLU A 10 -5.05 -12.41 4.43
CA GLU A 10 -4.48 -13.26 5.49
C GLU A 10 -2.98 -13.03 5.68
N ARG A 11 -2.23 -12.83 4.58
CA ARG A 11 -0.78 -12.64 4.61
C ARG A 11 -0.36 -11.21 4.99
N PHE A 12 -1.06 -10.21 4.46
CA PHE A 12 -0.78 -8.77 4.58
C PHE A 12 -2.06 -7.97 4.93
N PRO A 13 -2.68 -8.24 6.09
CA PRO A 13 -3.99 -7.69 6.45
C PRO A 13 -4.04 -6.16 6.50
N LYS A 14 -2.99 -5.50 6.98
CA LYS A 14 -2.96 -4.03 7.10
C LYS A 14 -2.66 -3.38 5.75
N LEU A 15 -1.79 -3.98 4.96
CA LEU A 15 -1.49 -3.48 3.61
C LEU A 15 -2.69 -3.61 2.68
N VAL A 16 -3.37 -4.77 2.66
CA VAL A 16 -4.59 -4.94 1.86
C VAL A 16 -5.70 -3.97 2.31
N ASN A 17 -5.79 -3.67 3.60
CA ASN A 17 -6.72 -2.67 4.10
C ASN A 17 -6.34 -1.25 3.63
N LEU A 18 -5.08 -0.84 3.75
CA LEU A 18 -4.59 0.45 3.24
C LEU A 18 -4.94 0.61 1.75
N LEU A 19 -4.58 -0.38 0.93
CA LEU A 19 -4.79 -0.32 -0.51
C LEU A 19 -6.28 -0.32 -0.87
N GLY A 20 -7.11 -1.03 -0.11
CA GLY A 20 -8.56 -1.05 -0.31
C GLY A 20 -9.31 0.18 0.22
N CYS A 21 -8.76 0.91 1.19
CA CYS A 21 -9.44 2.06 1.79
C CYS A 21 -8.93 3.41 1.24
N GLN A 22 -7.61 3.54 1.07
CA GLN A 22 -6.97 4.81 0.72
C GLN A 22 -6.67 4.91 -0.77
N PHE A 23 -6.37 3.78 -1.42
CA PHE A 23 -6.05 3.70 -2.85
C PHE A 23 -7.22 3.12 -3.67
N CYS A 24 -8.45 3.35 -3.23
CA CYS A 24 -9.68 2.90 -3.88
C CYS A 24 -10.22 3.93 -4.89
N GLN A 25 -11.37 3.65 -5.51
CA GLN A 25 -12.04 4.58 -6.44
C GLN A 25 -12.32 5.96 -5.82
N ASP A 26 -12.55 6.00 -4.51
CA ASP A 26 -12.83 7.22 -3.75
C ASP A 26 -11.56 7.85 -3.13
N PHE A 27 -10.36 7.50 -3.63
CA PHE A 27 -9.08 8.00 -3.08
C PHE A 27 -9.05 9.53 -2.98
N PHE A 28 -9.70 10.23 -3.91
CA PHE A 28 -9.82 11.70 -3.94
C PHE A 28 -10.46 12.31 -2.68
N LEU A 29 -11.18 11.51 -1.88
CA LEU A 29 -11.71 11.95 -0.58
C LEU A 29 -10.64 12.02 0.51
N TYR A 30 -9.51 11.36 0.31
CA TYR A 30 -8.42 11.22 1.29
C TYR A 30 -7.13 11.90 0.81
N GLY A 31 -6.95 12.05 -0.50
CA GLY A 31 -5.79 12.68 -1.11
C GLY A 31 -5.75 12.47 -2.62
N THR A 32 -4.81 13.13 -3.29
CA THR A 32 -4.58 12.99 -4.74
C THR A 32 -3.21 12.43 -5.08
N THR A 33 -2.33 12.32 -4.08
CA THR A 33 -0.95 11.85 -4.18
C THR A 33 -0.67 10.71 -3.21
N ILE A 34 0.35 9.90 -3.49
CA ILE A 34 0.79 8.81 -2.59
C ILE A 34 1.14 9.39 -1.21
N GLU A 35 1.79 10.55 -1.18
CA GLU A 35 2.17 11.25 0.04
C GLU A 35 0.96 11.64 0.88
N GLU A 36 -0.07 12.23 0.27
CA GLU A 36 -1.31 12.62 0.97
C GLU A 36 -2.07 11.39 1.51
N LEU A 37 -2.21 10.35 0.68
CA LEU A 37 -2.93 9.13 1.06
C LEU A 37 -2.24 8.39 2.20
N THR A 38 -0.90 8.27 2.13
CA THR A 38 -0.13 7.64 3.20
C THR A 38 -0.08 8.51 4.46
N HIS A 39 -0.03 9.84 4.32
CA HIS A 39 -0.11 10.75 5.47
C HIS A 39 -1.46 10.63 6.19
N ASP A 40 -2.58 10.67 5.45
CA ASP A 40 -3.93 10.48 6.03
C ASP A 40 -4.01 9.15 6.78
N TYR A 41 -3.56 8.05 6.17
CA TYR A 41 -3.53 6.75 6.83
C TYR A 41 -2.69 6.72 8.10
N VAL A 42 -1.44 7.20 8.05
CA VAL A 42 -0.53 7.17 9.21
C VAL A 42 -1.09 8.02 10.34
N SER A 43 -1.65 9.19 10.03
CA SER A 43 -2.23 10.10 11.03
C SER A 43 -3.44 9.51 11.76
N ARG A 44 -4.23 8.65 11.10
CA ARG A 44 -5.49 8.09 11.65
C ARG A 44 -5.37 6.67 12.21
N SER A 45 -4.44 5.86 11.68
CA SER A 45 -4.37 4.41 11.98
C SER A 45 -3.69 4.07 13.31
N GLY A 46 -2.93 5.01 13.88
CA GLY A 46 -2.15 4.81 15.10
C GLY A 46 -0.80 4.14 14.85
N GLN A 47 0.15 4.33 15.78
CA GLN A 47 1.55 3.93 15.62
C GLN A 47 1.73 2.41 15.36
N GLU A 48 0.97 1.57 16.06
CA GLU A 48 1.05 0.11 15.88
C GLU A 48 0.60 -0.30 14.47
N SER A 49 -0.56 0.19 14.00
CA SER A 49 -1.05 -0.12 12.66
C SER A 49 -0.13 0.42 11.56
N ALA A 50 0.44 1.61 11.76
CA ALA A 50 1.38 2.20 10.83
C ALA A 50 2.71 1.40 10.77
N THR A 51 3.23 0.99 11.92
CA THR A 51 4.41 0.09 11.98
C THR A 51 4.13 -1.23 11.26
N ARG A 52 2.93 -1.79 11.47
CA ARG A 52 2.55 -3.06 10.85
C ARG A 52 2.42 -2.94 9.33
N VAL A 53 1.84 -1.88 8.80
CA VAL A 53 1.72 -1.71 7.34
C VAL A 53 3.08 -1.52 6.69
N ILE A 54 4.01 -0.78 7.33
CA ILE A 54 5.39 -0.62 6.87
C ILE A 54 6.09 -1.97 6.82
N SER A 55 5.95 -2.79 7.88
CA SER A 55 6.53 -4.14 7.87
C SER A 55 5.96 -5.02 6.75
N GLU A 56 4.66 -4.92 6.47
CA GLU A 56 3.99 -5.73 5.44
C GLU A 56 4.40 -5.29 4.02
N ILE A 57 4.51 -4.00 3.75
CA ILE A 57 4.95 -3.51 2.43
C ILE A 57 6.44 -3.82 2.19
N ASN A 58 7.30 -3.72 3.20
CA ASN A 58 8.71 -4.10 3.09
C ASN A 58 8.86 -5.60 2.79
N GLN A 59 8.03 -6.43 3.42
CA GLN A 59 8.00 -7.86 3.12
C GLN A 59 7.49 -8.13 1.70
N LEU A 60 6.45 -7.45 1.25
CA LEU A 60 5.90 -7.60 -0.10
C LEU A 60 6.94 -7.26 -1.16
N ILE A 61 7.61 -6.10 -1.04
CA ILE A 61 8.65 -5.65 -1.97
C ILE A 61 9.80 -6.68 -2.01
N SER A 62 10.27 -7.15 -0.86
CA SER A 62 11.32 -8.18 -0.83
C SER A 62 10.92 -9.48 -1.55
N LEU A 63 9.64 -9.86 -1.54
CA LEU A 63 9.14 -11.02 -2.28
C LEU A 63 9.05 -10.73 -3.78
N MET A 64 8.72 -9.50 -4.17
CA MET A 64 8.70 -9.06 -5.56
C MET A 64 10.11 -9.06 -6.17
N GLU A 65 11.09 -8.51 -5.45
CA GLU A 65 12.51 -8.50 -5.87
C GLU A 65 13.08 -9.91 -6.06
N LYS A 66 12.61 -10.87 -5.25
CA LYS A 66 13.00 -12.30 -5.38
C LYS A 66 12.25 -13.05 -6.48
N GLY A 67 11.26 -12.41 -7.12
CA GLY A 67 10.38 -13.04 -8.10
C GLY A 67 9.38 -14.04 -7.50
N GLU A 68 9.19 -14.04 -6.18
CA GLU A 68 8.19 -14.88 -5.50
C GLU A 68 6.77 -14.33 -5.64
N VAL A 69 6.65 -13.02 -5.89
CA VAL A 69 5.39 -12.32 -6.16
C VAL A 69 5.58 -11.48 -7.43
N ASN A 70 4.73 -11.67 -8.43
CA ASN A 70 4.72 -10.78 -9.59
C ASN A 70 3.96 -9.48 -9.20
N PRO A 71 4.56 -8.29 -9.38
CA PRO A 71 3.94 -7.02 -8.98
C PRO A 71 2.60 -6.76 -9.66
N ASP A 72 2.53 -6.93 -10.98
CA ASP A 72 1.34 -6.68 -11.79
C ASP A 72 0.22 -7.64 -11.39
N GLN A 73 0.53 -8.93 -11.26
CA GLN A 73 -0.43 -9.95 -10.82
C GLN A 73 -0.93 -9.65 -9.41
N PHE A 74 -0.05 -9.27 -8.49
CA PHE A 74 -0.45 -8.90 -7.13
C PHE A 74 -1.44 -7.74 -7.18
N LEU A 75 -1.12 -6.68 -7.93
CA LEU A 75 -1.97 -5.51 -8.10
C LEU A 75 -3.35 -5.91 -8.64
N GLU A 76 -3.39 -6.70 -9.72
CA GLU A 76 -4.64 -7.21 -10.31
C GLU A 76 -5.47 -8.03 -9.31
N GLU A 77 -4.83 -8.84 -8.46
CA GLU A 77 -5.50 -9.69 -7.48
C GLU A 77 -6.10 -8.92 -6.29
N ILE A 78 -5.59 -7.74 -5.99
CA ILE A 78 -6.09 -6.90 -4.88
C ILE A 78 -6.97 -5.73 -5.34
N ARG A 79 -6.90 -5.36 -6.62
CA ARG A 79 -7.62 -4.21 -7.21
C ARG A 79 -9.12 -4.47 -7.16
N GLU A 80 -9.85 -3.64 -6.41
CA GLU A 80 -11.32 -3.68 -6.43
C GLU A 80 -11.90 -2.86 -7.56
N GLU A 81 -11.36 -1.66 -7.85
CA GLU A 81 -11.58 -0.87 -9.07
C GLU A 81 -10.38 0.10 -9.28
N THR A 82 -10.42 0.96 -10.31
CA THR A 82 -9.38 1.89 -10.77
C THR A 82 -8.53 2.49 -9.64
N ILE A 83 -7.29 1.98 -9.51
CA ILE A 83 -6.21 2.67 -8.80
C ILE A 83 -5.78 3.85 -9.67
N PRO A 84 -5.43 5.03 -9.11
CA PRO A 84 -4.91 6.14 -9.88
C PRO A 84 -3.86 5.65 -10.89
N ASN A 85 -3.96 6.07 -12.14
CA ASN A 85 -3.01 5.69 -13.17
C ASN A 85 -1.65 6.33 -12.86
N TYR A 86 -0.70 5.51 -12.43
CA TYR A 86 0.70 5.87 -12.33
C TYR A 86 1.42 5.41 -13.60
N ASP A 87 0.92 5.83 -14.77
CA ASP A 87 1.35 5.36 -16.11
C ASP A 87 2.84 5.59 -16.42
N HIS A 88 3.58 6.24 -15.51
CA HIS A 88 5.01 6.52 -15.59
C HIS A 88 5.87 5.63 -14.67
N LEU A 89 5.26 4.81 -13.80
CA LEU A 89 5.96 3.89 -12.91
C LEU A 89 5.61 2.45 -13.27
N SER A 90 6.57 1.55 -13.13
CA SER A 90 6.28 0.12 -13.02
C SER A 90 5.50 -0.16 -11.73
N THR A 91 4.77 -1.27 -11.68
CA THR A 91 4.02 -1.65 -10.48
C THR A 91 4.93 -1.87 -9.25
N LEU A 92 6.18 -2.29 -9.45
CA LEU A 92 7.17 -2.36 -8.36
C LEU A 92 7.53 -0.97 -7.85
N GLU A 93 7.91 -0.05 -8.74
CA GLU A 93 8.24 1.34 -8.39
C GLU A 93 7.06 2.04 -7.70
N TYR A 94 5.82 1.69 -8.07
CA TYR A 94 4.63 2.16 -7.39
C TYR A 94 4.55 1.70 -5.93
N PHE A 95 4.84 0.43 -5.64
CA PHE A 95 4.88 -0.06 -4.25
C PHE A 95 6.06 0.51 -3.46
N GLU A 96 7.21 0.70 -4.10
CA GLU A 96 8.37 1.37 -3.49
C GLU A 96 8.05 2.83 -3.13
N ALA A 97 7.34 3.56 -3.99
CA ALA A 97 6.89 4.91 -3.69
C ALA A 97 5.91 4.96 -2.50
N ILE A 98 4.98 3.99 -2.40
CA ILE A 98 4.11 3.86 -1.22
C ILE A 98 4.93 3.57 0.03
N GLN A 99 5.93 2.68 -0.05
CA GLN A 99 6.82 2.38 1.07
C GLN A 99 7.54 3.64 1.56
N GLU A 100 8.20 4.35 0.65
CA GLU A 100 8.97 5.55 0.99
C GLU A 100 8.08 6.60 1.66
N ALA A 101 6.89 6.84 1.11
CA ALA A 101 5.94 7.80 1.67
C ALA A 101 5.41 7.36 3.05
N LEU A 102 5.11 6.07 3.25
CA LEU A 102 4.72 5.53 4.56
C LEU A 102 5.82 5.72 5.61
N GLU A 103 7.06 5.38 5.27
CA GLU A 103 8.19 5.49 6.19
C GLU A 103 8.48 6.95 6.56
N LYS A 104 8.47 7.85 5.57
CA LYS A 104 8.64 9.30 5.78
C LYS A 104 7.56 9.85 6.70
N ASN A 105 6.28 9.63 6.36
CA ASN A 105 5.15 10.13 7.15
C ASN A 105 5.14 9.55 8.57
N PHE A 106 5.55 8.29 8.73
CA PHE A 106 5.69 7.68 10.06
C PHE A 106 6.77 8.36 10.90
N GLN A 107 7.94 8.68 10.33
CA GLN A 107 8.97 9.42 11.07
C GLN A 107 8.48 10.81 11.48
N GLU A 108 7.83 11.54 10.57
CA GLU A 108 7.32 12.89 10.81
C GLU A 108 6.26 12.93 11.94
N ILE A 109 5.39 11.94 12.01
CA ILE A 109 4.27 11.88 12.97
C ILE A 109 4.73 11.32 14.33
N TYR A 110 5.51 10.23 14.35
CA TYR A 110 5.78 9.46 15.57
C TYR A 110 7.20 9.53 16.13
N ARG A 111 8.18 10.09 15.40
CA ARG A 111 9.60 10.13 15.81
C ARG A 111 10.20 11.55 15.89
N LYS A 112 9.42 12.53 16.35
CA LYS A 112 9.93 13.87 16.68
C LYS A 112 11.02 13.84 17.73
#